data_AF-A0A1I2Y0F4-F1
#
_entry.id   AF-A0A1I2Y0F4-F1
#
_cell.length_a   1.000
_cell.length_b   1.000
_cell.length_c   1.000
_cell.angle_alpha   90.00
_cell.angle_beta   90.00
_cell.angle_gamma   90.00
#
_symmetry.space_group_name_H-M   'P 1'
#
loop_
_entity.id
_entity.type
_entity.pdbx_description
1 polymer ?
#
loop_
_entity_poly.entity_id
_entity_poly.type
_entity_poly.pdbx_seq_one_letter_code
_entity_poly.pdbx_strand_id
1 'polypeptide(L)'
;MTAEDSHNHGMTNSVEAARHEILANAGEPSLPEGSPLLEPFAELVRVVHAEPLLRQLSPWTGMGELHFGRCTEIRHTWDIPGIGTLRDGRYYVEGPSWSSPRIAEADSEQAAVAMVIDRLSPHCGPAFIGSAEELAAYEKARDNR
;
A
#
# COMPACT_ATOMS: atom_id res chain seq x y z
N MET A 1 3.72 25.35 9.29
CA MET A 1 4.60 24.21 9.59
C MET A 1 4.56 23.98 11.08
N THR A 2 3.55 23.25 11.52
CA THR A 2 3.34 22.87 12.93
C THR A 2 4.18 21.63 13.25
N ALA A 3 4.43 21.36 14.53
CA ALA A 3 5.23 20.20 14.96
C ALA A 3 4.67 18.84 14.48
N GLU A 4 3.37 18.77 14.19
CA GLU A 4 2.68 17.60 13.64
C GLU A 4 3.08 17.33 12.18
N ASP A 5 3.22 18.37 11.36
CA ASP A 5 3.65 18.24 9.94
C ASP A 5 5.06 17.65 9.85
N SER A 6 5.97 18.10 10.70
CA SER A 6 7.37 17.63 10.72
C SER A 6 7.50 16.19 11.19
N HIS A 7 6.70 15.77 12.17
CA HIS A 7 6.71 14.39 12.66
C HIS A 7 6.14 13.42 11.63
N ASN A 8 5.05 13.81 10.96
CA ASN A 8 4.37 12.97 9.98
C ASN A 8 5.18 12.81 8.68
N HIS A 9 5.88 13.87 8.25
CA HIS A 9 6.78 13.81 7.10
C HIS A 9 8.01 12.92 7.38
N GLY A 10 8.60 13.01 8.56
CA GLY A 10 9.71 12.13 8.96
C GLY A 10 9.33 10.65 9.00
N MET A 11 8.12 10.35 9.48
CA MET A 11 7.61 8.98 9.56
C MET A 11 7.31 8.40 8.16
N THR A 12 6.74 9.18 7.25
CA THR A 12 6.48 8.74 5.86
C THR A 12 7.77 8.48 5.07
N ASN A 13 8.82 9.28 5.31
CA ASN A 13 10.12 9.06 4.66
C ASN A 13 10.82 7.79 5.16
N SER A 14 10.69 7.47 6.46
CA SER A 14 11.18 6.20 7.04
C SER A 14 10.38 5.01 6.51
N VAL A 15 9.07 5.22 6.45
CA VAL A 15 8.04 4.53 5.66
C VAL A 15 8.51 3.82 4.39
N GLU A 16 8.70 4.69 3.41
CA GLU A 16 9.14 4.40 2.04
C GLU A 16 10.56 3.85 1.96
N ALA A 17 11.49 4.40 2.76
CA ALA A 17 12.87 3.91 2.78
C ALA A 17 12.92 2.44 3.20
N ALA A 18 12.19 2.08 4.25
CA ALA A 18 12.11 0.70 4.73
C ALA A 18 11.46 -0.22 3.69
N ARG A 19 10.40 0.22 3.01
CA ARG A 19 9.82 -0.54 1.89
C ARG A 19 10.84 -0.80 0.78
N HIS A 20 11.55 0.24 0.31
CA HIS A 20 12.56 0.08 -0.73
C HIS A 20 13.71 -0.83 -0.29
N GLU A 21 14.17 -0.73 0.96
CA GLU A 21 15.21 -1.59 1.51
C GLU A 21 14.78 -3.06 1.59
N ILE A 22 13.57 -3.34 2.08
CA ILE A 22 13.01 -4.70 2.17
C ILE A 22 12.87 -5.33 0.79
N LEU A 23 12.40 -4.55 -0.20
CA LEU A 23 12.29 -5.02 -1.59
C LEU A 23 13.65 -5.23 -2.25
N ALA A 24 14.67 -4.42 -1.91
CA ALA A 24 16.02 -4.55 -2.45
C ALA A 24 16.82 -5.72 -1.83
N ASN A 25 16.58 -6.03 -0.56
CA ASN A 25 17.38 -6.98 0.22
C ASN A 25 16.64 -8.28 0.54
N ALA A 26 15.76 -8.77 -0.34
CA ALA A 26 14.79 -9.87 -0.17
C ALA A 26 15.31 -11.22 0.45
N GLY A 27 15.95 -11.20 1.62
CA GLY A 27 16.71 -12.29 2.21
C GLY A 27 17.28 -12.02 3.61
N GLU A 28 17.70 -10.80 3.99
CA GLU A 28 18.22 -10.52 5.35
C GLU A 28 17.89 -9.11 5.89
N PRO A 29 17.47 -8.96 7.17
CA PRO A 29 17.00 -7.68 7.69
C PRO A 29 18.13 -6.85 8.33
N SER A 30 18.32 -5.63 7.85
CA SER A 30 18.93 -4.52 8.60
C SER A 30 17.85 -3.49 8.94
N LEU A 31 16.94 -3.82 9.86
CA LEU A 31 15.98 -2.83 10.35
C LEU A 31 16.72 -1.80 11.23
N PRO A 32 16.50 -0.49 11.06
CA PRO A 32 16.89 0.48 12.07
C PRO A 32 16.09 0.21 13.37
N GLU A 33 16.79 -0.28 14.41
CA GLU A 33 16.22 -0.61 15.71
C GLU A 33 15.44 0.56 16.33
N GLY A 34 14.23 0.30 16.82
CA GLY A 34 13.55 1.18 17.79
C GLY A 34 12.22 1.82 17.37
N SER A 35 11.67 1.53 16.18
CA SER A 35 10.34 2.03 15.77
C SER A 35 9.27 0.94 15.92
N PRO A 36 8.35 1.01 16.91
CA PRO A 36 7.35 -0.04 17.15
C PRO A 36 6.35 -0.23 15.99
N LEU A 37 6.27 0.72 15.06
CA LEU A 37 5.47 0.61 13.83
C LEU A 37 6.24 -0.03 12.66
N LEU A 38 7.57 -0.06 12.72
CA LEU A 38 8.43 -0.47 11.62
C LEU A 38 8.47 -1.99 11.47
N GLU A 39 8.46 -2.73 12.59
CA GLU A 39 8.43 -4.20 12.57
C GLU A 39 7.13 -4.75 11.96
N PRO A 40 5.91 -4.37 12.43
CA PRO A 40 4.66 -4.78 11.79
C PRO A 40 4.58 -4.33 10.32
N PHE A 41 5.06 -3.12 10.02
CA PHE A 41 5.05 -2.63 8.64
C PHE A 41 5.98 -3.45 7.73
N ALA A 42 7.16 -3.84 8.22
CA ALA A 42 8.09 -4.67 7.47
C ALA A 42 7.51 -6.06 7.17
N GLU A 43 6.80 -6.67 8.14
CA GLU A 43 6.10 -7.94 7.93
C GLU A 43 4.96 -7.80 6.93
N LEU A 44 4.18 -6.72 7.02
CA LEU A 44 3.14 -6.39 6.05
C LEU A 44 3.69 -6.31 4.62
N VAL A 45 4.80 -5.58 4.40
CA VAL A 45 5.43 -5.47 3.08
C VAL A 45 5.85 -6.85 2.55
N ARG A 46 6.39 -7.73 3.41
CA ARG A 46 6.76 -9.10 3.01
C ARG A 46 5.56 -9.92 2.58
N VAL A 47 4.48 -9.93 3.37
CA VAL A 47 3.27 -10.69 3.06
C VAL A 47 2.59 -10.17 1.80
N VAL A 48 2.51 -8.85 1.63
CA VAL A 48 2.01 -8.21 0.41
C VAL A 48 2.83 -8.61 -0.82
N HIS A 49 4.17 -8.61 -0.71
CA HIS A 49 5.04 -8.98 -1.83
C HIS A 49 4.96 -10.48 -2.17
N ALA A 50 4.66 -11.33 -1.19
CA ALA A 50 4.44 -12.76 -1.40
C ALA A 50 3.12 -13.08 -2.12
N GLU A 51 2.12 -12.19 -2.03
CA GLU A 51 0.81 -12.36 -2.65
C GLU A 51 0.83 -12.03 -4.16
N PRO A 52 0.59 -13.00 -5.06
CA PRO A 52 0.65 -12.79 -6.50
C PRO A 52 -0.28 -11.70 -7.05
N LEU A 53 -1.47 -11.53 -6.49
CA LEU A 53 -2.43 -10.51 -6.93
C LEU A 53 -1.96 -9.10 -6.59
N LEU A 54 -1.40 -8.91 -5.39
CA LEU A 54 -0.91 -7.60 -4.93
C LEU A 54 0.46 -7.25 -5.54
N ARG A 55 1.33 -8.24 -5.75
CA ARG A 55 2.64 -8.05 -6.38
C ARG A 55 2.55 -7.51 -7.82
N GLN A 56 1.42 -7.70 -8.48
CA GLN A 56 1.16 -7.17 -9.82
C GLN A 56 0.80 -5.69 -9.82
N LEU A 57 0.41 -5.13 -8.68
CA LEU A 57 0.03 -3.73 -8.53
C LEU A 57 1.26 -2.86 -8.26
N SER A 58 1.11 -1.54 -8.37
CA SER A 58 2.15 -0.58 -8.01
C SER A 58 2.01 -0.18 -6.56
N PRO A 59 2.88 -0.65 -5.64
CA PRO A 59 2.82 -0.24 -4.25
C PRO A 59 3.37 1.17 -4.07
N TRP A 60 2.77 1.93 -3.17
CA TRP A 60 3.26 3.23 -2.73
C TRP A 60 2.85 3.44 -1.26
N THR A 61 3.58 4.28 -0.55
CA THR A 61 3.38 4.56 0.86
C THR A 61 3.05 6.03 1.08
N GLY A 62 2.09 6.30 1.95
CA GLY A 62 1.71 7.65 2.33
C GLY A 62 1.04 7.65 3.69
N MET A 63 1.29 8.67 4.51
CA MET A 63 0.65 8.82 5.83
C MET A 63 0.85 7.61 6.79
N GLY A 64 1.91 6.82 6.61
CA GLY A 64 2.14 5.60 7.38
C GLY A 64 1.35 4.36 6.90
N GLU A 65 0.71 4.45 5.74
CA GLU A 65 -0.07 3.39 5.11
C GLU A 65 0.65 2.85 3.87
N LEU A 66 0.41 1.58 3.57
CA LEU A 66 0.79 0.92 2.33
C LEU A 66 -0.44 0.85 1.42
N HIS A 67 -0.33 1.46 0.25
CA HIS A 67 -1.38 1.53 -0.75
C HIS A 67 -0.96 0.86 -2.05
N PHE A 68 -1.95 0.65 -2.92
CA PHE A 68 -1.79 0.01 -4.21
C PHE A 68 -2.40 0.87 -5.31
N GLY A 69 -1.70 1.00 -6.42
CA GLY A 69 -2.18 1.64 -7.64
C GLY A 69 -2.23 0.65 -8.79
N ARG A 70 -3.21 0.80 -9.69
CA ARG A 70 -3.27 0.05 -10.95
C ARG A 70 -2.41 0.67 -12.06
N CYS A 71 -1.68 1.73 -11.77
CA CYS A 71 -0.80 2.42 -12.70
C CYS A 71 0.52 2.81 -12.03
N THR A 72 1.59 2.97 -12.81
CA THR A 72 2.94 3.22 -12.30
C THR A 72 3.28 4.69 -12.04
N GLU A 73 2.58 5.62 -12.68
CA GLU A 73 2.84 7.06 -12.50
C GLU A 73 2.05 7.68 -11.33
N ILE A 74 2.55 8.82 -10.85
CA ILE A 74 1.89 9.65 -9.83
C ILE A 74 0.50 10.05 -10.30
N ARG A 75 -0.48 9.98 -9.39
CA ARG A 75 -1.95 9.95 -9.60
C ARG A 75 -2.49 8.52 -9.72
N HIS A 76 -2.29 7.77 -8.64
CA HIS A 76 -2.87 6.45 -8.45
C HIS A 76 -4.40 6.48 -8.61
N THR A 77 -4.98 5.32 -8.90
CA THR A 77 -6.41 5.17 -9.21
C THR A 77 -7.34 5.35 -8.02
N TRP A 78 -6.82 5.35 -6.78
CA TRP A 78 -7.57 5.53 -5.53
C TRP A 78 -8.84 4.66 -5.44
N ASP A 79 -8.74 3.42 -5.93
CA ASP A 79 -9.83 2.45 -6.01
C ASP A 79 -9.50 1.12 -5.33
N ILE A 80 -8.29 1.01 -4.75
CA ILE A 80 -7.84 -0.15 -3.97
C ILE A 80 -7.62 0.29 -2.51
N PRO A 81 -8.18 -0.44 -1.52
CA PRO A 81 -7.94 -0.16 -0.11
C PRO A 81 -6.46 -0.18 0.27
N GLY A 82 -6.08 0.68 1.22
CA GLY A 82 -4.75 0.70 1.83
C GLY A 82 -4.71 -0.09 3.14
N ILE A 83 -3.50 -0.46 3.57
CA ILE A 83 -3.26 -1.10 4.87
C ILE A 83 -2.30 -0.24 5.68
N GLY A 84 -2.70 0.15 6.88
CA GLY A 84 -1.84 0.84 7.85
C GLY A 84 -1.57 0.02 9.09
N THR A 85 -0.59 0.46 9.89
CA THR A 85 -0.25 -0.13 11.18
C THR A 85 -0.75 0.76 12.33
N LEU A 86 -1.35 0.14 13.33
CA LEU A 86 -1.75 0.78 14.59
C LEU A 86 -0.59 0.73 15.59
N ARG A 87 -0.61 1.65 16.56
CA ARG A 87 0.42 1.74 17.61
C ARG A 87 0.48 0.51 18.52
N ASP A 88 -0.57 -0.28 18.57
CA ASP A 88 -0.65 -1.53 19.33
C ASP A 88 -0.14 -2.75 18.53
N GLY A 89 0.36 -2.53 17.31
CA GLY A 89 0.88 -3.59 16.43
C GLY A 89 -0.17 -4.26 15.55
N ARG A 90 -1.46 -3.90 15.71
CA ARG A 90 -2.53 -4.37 14.82
C ARG A 90 -2.53 -3.60 13.50
N TYR A 91 -3.35 -4.05 12.57
CA TYR A 91 -3.49 -3.46 11.24
C TYR A 91 -4.87 -2.85 11.08
N TYR A 92 -4.98 -1.88 10.18
CA TYR A 92 -6.27 -1.39 9.71
C TYR A 92 -6.30 -1.32 8.19
N VAL A 93 -7.48 -1.52 7.63
CA VAL A 93 -7.73 -1.36 6.21
C VAL A 93 -8.48 -0.05 6.02
N GLU A 94 -7.83 0.90 5.36
CA GLU A 94 -8.42 2.19 5.04
C GLU A 94 -9.14 2.11 3.69
N GLY A 95 -10.21 2.89 3.54
CA GLY A 95 -10.90 2.96 2.28
C GLY A 95 -10.01 3.52 1.15
N PRO A 96 -10.40 3.33 -0.11
CA PRO A 96 -9.53 3.59 -1.25
C PRO A 96 -9.28 5.09 -1.53
N SER A 97 -9.98 6.00 -0.83
CA SER A 97 -9.78 7.45 -0.90
C SER A 97 -9.69 8.06 0.50
N TRP A 98 -9.07 9.24 0.61
CA TRP A 98 -9.00 10.00 1.87
C TRP A 98 -10.33 10.32 2.55
N SER A 99 -11.43 10.31 1.79
CA SER A 99 -12.78 10.54 2.34
C SER A 99 -13.53 9.26 2.65
N SER A 100 -12.97 8.10 2.30
CA SER A 100 -13.57 6.81 2.58
C SER A 100 -13.36 6.47 4.05
N PRO A 101 -14.39 5.94 4.74
CA PRO A 101 -14.21 5.50 6.11
C PRO A 101 -13.29 4.30 6.16
N ARG A 102 -12.60 4.14 7.30
CA ARG A 102 -11.95 2.89 7.67
C ARG A 102 -12.89 1.70 7.47
N ILE A 103 -12.38 0.69 6.79
CA ILE A 103 -13.14 -0.51 6.44
C ILE A 103 -13.19 -1.47 7.63
N ALA A 104 -12.02 -1.77 8.22
CA ALA A 104 -11.90 -2.72 9.31
C ALA A 104 -10.54 -2.61 10.01
N GLU A 105 -10.43 -3.25 11.16
CA GLU A 105 -9.16 -3.58 11.83
C GLU A 105 -8.89 -5.08 11.68
N ALA A 106 -7.61 -5.44 11.71
CA ALA A 106 -7.14 -6.80 11.58
C ALA A 106 -6.03 -7.07 12.60
N ASP A 107 -6.09 -8.24 13.24
CA ASP A 107 -5.12 -8.65 14.26
C ASP A 107 -3.83 -9.26 13.65
N SER A 108 -3.78 -9.44 12.33
CA SER A 108 -2.60 -9.91 11.61
C SER A 108 -2.50 -9.33 10.19
N GLU A 109 -1.28 -9.33 9.64
CA GLU A 109 -0.99 -8.84 8.30
C GLU A 109 -1.72 -9.68 7.22
N GLN A 110 -1.82 -11.00 7.41
CA GLN A 110 -2.54 -11.88 6.48
C GLN A 110 -4.03 -11.57 6.47
N ALA A 111 -4.62 -11.27 7.62
CA ALA A 111 -6.02 -10.89 7.71
C ALA A 111 -6.27 -9.55 7.00
N ALA A 112 -5.40 -8.56 7.19
CA ALA A 112 -5.49 -7.28 6.49
C ALA A 112 -5.33 -7.44 4.96
N VAL A 113 -4.36 -8.25 4.52
CA VAL A 113 -4.13 -8.57 3.11
C VAL A 113 -5.34 -9.27 2.49
N ALA A 114 -5.92 -10.25 3.18
CA ALA A 114 -7.13 -10.93 2.71
C ALA A 114 -8.30 -9.95 2.50
N MET A 115 -8.49 -9.00 3.43
CA MET A 115 -9.53 -7.97 3.31
C MET A 115 -9.35 -7.05 2.09
N VAL A 116 -8.10 -6.77 1.70
CA VAL A 116 -7.80 -6.02 0.46
C VAL A 116 -8.11 -6.88 -0.76
N ILE A 117 -7.64 -8.14 -0.78
CA ILE A 117 -7.86 -9.08 -1.89
C ILE A 117 -9.35 -9.28 -2.17
N ASP A 118 -10.16 -9.49 -1.12
CA ASP A 118 -11.61 -9.66 -1.22
C ASP A 118 -12.32 -8.46 -1.85
N ARG A 119 -11.66 -7.30 -1.90
CA ARG A 119 -12.17 -6.04 -2.46
C ARG A 119 -11.51 -5.68 -3.79
N LEU A 120 -10.55 -6.47 -4.27
CA LEU A 120 -9.97 -6.25 -5.58
C LEU A 120 -11.00 -6.52 -6.66
N SER A 121 -11.08 -5.62 -7.64
CA SER A 121 -11.85 -5.89 -8.84
C SER A 121 -11.25 -7.07 -9.60
N PRO A 122 -12.04 -7.98 -10.20
CA PRO A 122 -11.55 -9.12 -10.97
C PRO A 122 -10.65 -8.73 -12.17
N HIS A 123 -10.68 -7.46 -12.55
CA HIS A 123 -9.89 -6.88 -13.63
C HIS A 123 -8.62 -6.17 -13.15
N CYS A 124 -8.22 -6.36 -11.88
CA CYS A 124 -6.90 -5.96 -11.40
C CYS A 124 -5.84 -6.85 -12.07
N GLY A 125 -5.41 -6.46 -13.27
CA GLY A 125 -4.25 -7.01 -13.95
C GLY A 125 -2.96 -6.37 -13.46
N PRO A 126 -1.82 -6.66 -14.12
CA PRO A 126 -0.57 -5.94 -13.89
C PRO A 126 -0.78 -4.43 -13.98
N ALA A 127 -0.09 -3.69 -13.10
CA ALA A 127 -0.12 -2.25 -13.10
C ALA A 127 0.22 -1.72 -14.50
N PHE A 128 -0.66 -0.87 -15.01
CA PHE A 128 -0.53 -0.23 -16.31
C PHE A 128 0.65 0.74 -16.27
N ILE A 129 1.52 0.63 -17.27
CA ILE A 129 2.64 1.56 -17.44
C ILE A 129 2.08 2.88 -17.96
N GLY A 130 2.03 3.88 -17.08
CA GLY A 130 1.47 5.20 -17.37
C GLY A 130 0.65 5.75 -16.21
N SER A 131 -0.18 6.74 -16.52
CA SER A 131 -1.06 7.46 -15.60
C SER A 131 -2.46 6.83 -15.47
N ALA A 132 -3.22 7.23 -14.45
CA ALA A 132 -4.62 6.81 -14.29
C ALA A 132 -5.52 7.27 -15.46
N GLU A 133 -5.21 8.42 -16.08
CA GLU A 133 -5.95 8.94 -17.24
C GLU A 133 -5.75 8.04 -18.47
N GLU A 134 -4.51 7.58 -18.70
CA GLU A 134 -4.19 6.65 -19.79
C GLU A 134 -4.77 5.26 -19.57
N LEU A 135 -4.75 4.78 -18.31
CA LEU A 135 -5.42 3.52 -17.94
C LEU A 135 -6.93 3.60 -18.22
N ALA A 136 -7.59 4.68 -17.81
CA ALA A 136 -9.03 4.86 -18.08
C ALA A 136 -9.35 4.91 -19.59
N ALA A 137 -8.48 5.53 -20.39
CA ALA A 137 -8.61 5.53 -21.85
C ALA A 137 -8.42 4.13 -22.45
N TYR A 138 -7.45 3.35 -21.95
CA TYR A 138 -7.19 1.97 -22.37
C TYR A 138 -8.38 1.05 -22.06
N GLU A 139 -8.92 1.11 -20.84
CA GLU A 139 -10.07 0.30 -20.43
C GLU A 139 -11.31 0.63 -21.28
N LYS A 140 -11.57 1.93 -21.49
CA LYS A 140 -12.65 2.37 -22.37
C LYS A 140 -12.49 1.85 -23.80
N ALA A 141 -11.27 1.84 -24.34
CA ALA A 141 -11.02 1.30 -25.68
C ALA A 141 -11.21 -0.24 -25.73
N ARG A 142 -10.86 -0.94 -24.64
CA ARG A 142 -11.02 -2.40 -24.52
C ARG A 142 -12.48 -2.82 -24.44
N ASP A 143 -13.28 -2.10 -23.67
CA ASP A 143 -14.68 -2.45 -23.39
C ASP A 143 -15.63 -2.07 -24.54
N ASN A 144 -15.19 -1.19 -25.45
CA ASN A 144 -15.93 -0.83 -26.68
C ASN A 144 -15.66 -1.78 -27.87
N ARG A 145 -14.96 -2.90 -27.65
CA ARG A 145 -14.56 -3.86 -28.69
C ARG A 145 -15.33 -5.17 -28.62
#